data_AF-A0A0M6XT78-F1
#
_entry.id   AF-A0A0M6XT78-F1
#
_cell.length_a   1.000
_cell.length_b   1.000
_cell.length_c   1.000
_cell.angle_alpha   90.00
_cell.angle_beta   90.00
_cell.angle_gamma   90.00
#
_symmetry.space_group_name_H-M   'P 1'
#
loop_
_entity.id
_entity.type
_entity.pdbx_description
1 polymer ?
#
loop_
_entity_poly.entity_id
_entity_poly.type
_entity_poly.pdbx_seq_one_letter_code
_entity_poly.pdbx_strand_id
1 'polypeptide(L)' 'MSKEWIIDVLGDLRGFAQANAMPTLAAQLDESIMVAATEIAQTSPIKGWPNVAETGRCVGTPG' A
#
# COMPACT_ATOMS: atom_id res chain seq x y z
N MET A 1 1.86 -3.92 -14.12
CA MET A 1 3.20 -3.72 -13.53
C MET A 1 3.02 -3.35 -12.08
N SER A 2 3.71 -4.04 -11.18
CA SER A 2 3.78 -3.69 -9.76
C SER A 2 4.34 -2.27 -9.60
N LYS A 3 3.83 -1.52 -8.62
CA LYS A 3 4.33 -0.17 -8.28
C LYS A 3 5.53 -0.22 -7.34
N GLU A 4 5.92 -1.41 -6.90
CA GLU A 4 6.93 -1.70 -5.89
C GLU A 4 8.31 -1.13 -6.23
N TRP A 5 8.62 -0.96 -7.52
CA TRP A 5 9.86 -0.33 -7.99
C TRP A 5 10.08 1.09 -7.41
N ILE A 6 9.01 1.80 -7.05
CA ILE A 6 9.12 3.15 -6.49
C ILE A 6 9.76 3.13 -5.10
N ILE A 7 9.57 2.05 -4.33
CA ILE A 7 10.15 1.93 -2.99
C ILE A 7 11.66 1.81 -3.08
N ASP A 8 12.16 1.04 -4.03
CA ASP A 8 13.59 0.89 -4.28
C ASP A 8 14.21 2.24 -4.68
N VAL A 9 13.59 2.97 -5.62
CA VAL A 9 14.06 4.29 -6.06
C VAL A 9 14.05 5.32 -4.93
N LEU A 10 13.00 5.35 -4.11
CA LEU A 10 12.95 6.24 -2.95
C LEU A 10 14.01 5.89 -1.90
N GLY A 11 14.31 4.60 -1.74
CA GLY A 11 15.42 4.12 -0.90
C GLY A 11 16.78 4.60 -1.38
N ASP A 12 17.04 4.52 -2.69
CA ASP A 12 18.28 5.01 -3.30
C ASP A 12 18.45 6.52 -3.11
N LEU A 13 17.39 7.30 -3.34
CA LEU A 13 17.39 8.75 -3.14
C LEU A 13 17.62 9.12 -1.67
N ARG A 14 17.08 8.33 -0.74
CA ARG A 14 17.29 8.53 0.69
C ARG A 14 18.75 8.28 1.06
N GLY A 15 19.35 7.19 0.56
CA GLY A 15 20.76 6.89 0.75
C GLY A 15 21.66 8.01 0.20
N PHE A 16 21.34 8.53 -0.98
CA PHE A 16 22.01 9.70 -1.55
C PHE A 16 21.88 10.93 -0.63
N ALA A 17 20.69 11.25 -0.13
CA ALA A 17 20.47 12.39 0.76
C ALA A 17 21.28 12.27 2.06
N GLN A 18 21.37 11.07 2.63
CA GLN A 18 22.20 10.81 3.82
C GLN A 18 23.69 10.99 3.54
N ALA A 19 24.19 10.43 2.43
CA ALA A 19 25.58 10.55 2.03
C ALA A 19 26.01 12.01 1.75
N ASN A 20 25.07 12.88 1.38
CA ASN A 20 25.32 14.28 1.04
C ASN A 20 24.91 15.27 2.14
N ALA A 21 24.69 14.80 3.38
CA ALA A 21 24.31 15.65 4.52
C ALA A 21 23.06 16.51 4.25
N MET A 22 22.04 15.91 3.62
CA MET A 22 20.74 16.54 3.34
C MET A 22 19.65 15.97 4.27
N PRO A 23 19.68 16.27 5.59
CA PRO A 23 18.82 15.60 6.58
C PRO A 23 17.33 15.83 6.37
N THR A 24 16.94 17.05 5.97
CA THR A 24 15.54 17.38 5.68
C THR A 24 14.99 16.55 4.53
N LEU A 25 15.79 16.38 3.47
CA LEU A 25 15.38 15.58 2.32
C LEU A 25 15.28 14.09 2.69
N ALA A 26 16.24 13.57 3.46
CA ALA A 26 16.17 12.19 3.94
C ALA A 26 14.91 11.92 4.78
N ALA A 27 14.52 12.86 5.65
CA ALA A 27 13.30 12.75 6.45
C ALA A 27 12.02 12.78 5.59
N GLN A 28 11.96 13.67 4.59
CA GLN A 28 10.83 13.72 3.65
C GLN A 28 10.72 12.43 2.82
N LEU A 29 11.85 11.84 2.45
CA LEU A 29 11.89 10.57 1.74
C LEU A 29 11.45 9.41 2.63
N ASP A 30 11.79 9.41 3.93
CA ASP A 30 11.26 8.44 4.91
C ASP A 30 9.72 8.50 4.97
N GLU A 31 9.13 9.70 5.07
CA GLU A 31 7.67 9.87 5.05
C GLU A 31 7.05 9.40 3.71
N SER A 32 7.71 9.72 2.59
CA SER A 32 7.24 9.33 1.26
C SER A 32 7.25 7.81 1.05
N ILE A 33 8.28 7.11 1.56
CA ILE A 33 8.36 5.65 1.53
C ILE A 33 7.19 5.03 2.31
N MET A 34 6.86 5.57 3.49
CA MET A 34 5.73 5.09 4.30
C MET A 34 4.38 5.23 3.57
N VAL A 35 4.14 6.40 2.94
CA VAL A 35 2.91 6.64 2.18
C VAL A 35 2.84 5.70 0.98
N ALA A 36 3.91 5.59 0.20
CA ALA A 36 3.96 4.72 -0.96
C ALA A 36 3.73 3.24 -0.58
N ALA A 37 4.36 2.75 0.50
CA ALA A 37 4.15 1.38 0.97
C ALA A 37 2.69 1.12 1.36
N THR A 38 2.05 2.10 2.01
CA THR A 38 0.64 2.02 2.41
C THR A 38 -0.28 1.94 1.18
N GLU A 39 -0.08 2.82 0.20
CA GLU A 39 -0.90 2.85 -1.02
C GLU A 39 -0.72 1.59 -1.87
N ILE A 40 0.52 1.06 -1.93
CA ILE A 40 0.84 -0.19 -2.64
C ILE A 40 0.16 -1.39 -1.97
N ALA A 41 0.16 -1.44 -0.63
CA ALA A 41 -0.53 -2.49 0.11
C ALA A 41 -2.06 -2.43 -0.11
N GLN A 42 -2.63 -1.22 -0.19
CA GLN A 42 -4.07 -1.00 -0.41
C GLN A 42 -4.54 -1.30 -1.84
N THR A 43 -3.68 -1.11 -2.85
CA THR A 43 -4.01 -1.48 -4.24
C THR A 43 -3.89 -2.98 -4.49
N SER A 44 -3.31 -3.75 -3.56
CA SER A 44 -3.32 -5.21 -3.63
C SER A 44 -4.73 -5.69 -3.29
N PRO A 45 -5.43 -6.41 -4.20
CA PRO A 45 -6.78 -6.88 -3.93
C PRO A 45 -6.77 -7.71 -2.65
N ILE A 46 -7.69 -7.43 -1.73
CA ILE A 46 -7.84 -8.17 -0.47
C ILE A 46 -7.98 -9.66 -0.80
N LYS A 47 -6.87 -10.39 -0.72
CA LYS A 47 -6.79 -11.83 -1.00
C LYS A 47 -7.25 -12.59 0.25
N GLY A 48 -8.52 -12.47 0.60
CA GLY A 48 -9.02 -13.22 1.77
C GLY A 48 -10.45 -12.99 2.22
N TRP A 49 -11.20 -12.03 1.69
CA TRP A 49 -12.61 -11.94 2.07
C TRP A 49 -13.47 -12.71 1.05
N PRO A 50 -14.12 -13.83 1.42
CA PRO A 50 -15.12 -14.43 0.54
C PRO A 50 -16.21 -13.39 0.33
N ASN A 51 -16.55 -13.15 -0.94
CA ASN A 51 -17.63 -12.26 -1.32
C ASN A 51 -18.92 -12.65 -0.56
N VAL A 52 -19.25 -11.89 0.50
CA VAL A 52 -20.47 -12.08 1.30
C VAL A 52 -21.73 -11.57 0.57
N ALA A 53 -21.68 -11.32 -0.74
CA ALA A 53 -22.86 -10.95 -1.52
C ALA A 53 -23.91 -12.06 -1.69
N GLU A 54 -23.69 -13.28 -1.18
CA GLU A 54 -24.68 -14.38 -1.20
C GLU A 54 -25.16 -14.78 0.20
N THR A 55 -25.68 -13.85 1.00
CA THR A 55 -26.56 -14.21 2.14
C THR A 55 -27.74 -13.26 2.22
N GLY A 56 -28.63 -13.35 1.23
CA GLY A 56 -29.87 -12.57 1.19
C GLY A 56 -31.11 -13.34 0.74
N ARG A 57 -31.06 -14.68 0.63
CA ARG A 57 -32.22 -15.47 0.19
C ARG A 57 -32.58 -16.57 1.19
N CYS A 58 -33.05 -16.14 2.35
CA CYS A 58 -33.95 -16.92 3.20
C CYS A 58 -35.25 -16.15 3.33
N VAL A 59 -36.08 -16.15 2.27
CA VAL A 59 -37.51 -15.84 2.42
C VAL A 59 -38.22 -17.18 2.43
N GLY A 60 -38.62 -17.59 3.63
CA GLY A 60 -39.37 -18.79 3.88
C GLY A 60 -40.74 -18.73 3.22
N THR A 61 -41.18 -19.88 2.72
CA THR A 61 -42.59 -20.22 2.61
C THR A 61 -43.19 -20.38 4.00
N PRO A 62 -44.42 -19.91 4.20
CA PRO A 62 -45.42 -20.72 4.89
C PRO A 62 -46.63 -20.94 3.97
N GLY A 63 -47.26 -22.11 4.13
CA GLY A 63 -48.30 -22.65 3.26
C GLY A 63 -49.70 -22.13 3.53
#